data_AF-A0A932YQG5-F1
#
_entry.id   AF-A0A932YQG5-F1
#
_cell.length_a   1.000
_cell.length_b   1.000
_cell.length_c   1.000
_cell.angle_alpha   90.00
_cell.angle_beta   90.00
_cell.angle_gamma   90.00
#
_symmetry.space_group_name_H-M   'P 1'
#
loop_
_entity.id
_entity.type
_entity.pdbx_description
1 polymer ?
#
loop_
_entity_poly.entity_id
_entity_poly.type
_entity_poly.pdbx_seq_one_letter_code
_entity_poly.pdbx_strand_id
1 'polypeptide(L)'
;MGEFLFWLHVFVIAAAIVSGFFLPLPLVLALIVLHKLHLRVFGDCILTRMKRYHGTLAADENFLQYAARRFFSVDLSVRGSDYVNYGIYAATACASLLRHLPFLW
;
A
#
# COMPACT_ATOMS: atom_id res chain seq x y z
N MET A 1 -1.62 -3.30 -20.49
CA MET A 1 -1.26 -4.20 -19.36
C MET A 1 -0.72 -3.43 -18.15
N GLY A 2 0.29 -2.55 -18.34
CA GLY A 2 0.86 -1.75 -17.25
C GLY A 2 -0.14 -0.87 -16.48
N GLU A 3 -1.07 -0.21 -17.19
CA GLU A 3 -2.12 0.61 -16.55
C GLU A 3 -3.12 -0.21 -15.75
N PHE A 4 -3.49 -1.40 -16.21
CA PHE A 4 -4.36 -2.30 -15.46
C PHE A 4 -3.72 -2.70 -14.13
N LEU A 5 -2.44 -3.12 -14.16
CA LEU A 5 -1.68 -3.43 -12.96
C LEU A 5 -1.51 -2.20 -12.05
N PHE A 6 -1.46 -0.99 -12.62
CA PHE A 6 -1.44 0.27 -11.88
C PHE A 6 -2.70 0.45 -11.04
N TRP A 7 -3.85 0.48 -11.70
CA TRP A 7 -5.14 0.64 -11.05
C TRP A 7 -5.46 -0.49 -10.08
N LEU A 8 -5.07 -1.74 -10.41
CA LEU A 8 -5.22 -2.87 -9.48
C LEU A 8 -4.45 -2.64 -8.18
N HIS A 9 -3.21 -2.16 -8.24
CA HIS A 9 -2.41 -1.91 -7.04
C HIS A 9 -3.00 -0.76 -6.21
N VAL A 10 -3.44 0.33 -6.85
CA VAL A 10 -4.15 1.42 -6.15
C VAL A 10 -5.42 0.92 -5.49
N PHE A 11 -6.21 0.11 -6.20
CA PHE A 11 -7.45 -0.47 -5.70
C PHE A 11 -7.20 -1.38 -4.49
N VAL A 12 -6.17 -2.22 -4.53
CA VAL A 12 -5.80 -3.09 -3.39
C VAL A 12 -5.43 -2.26 -2.16
N ILE A 13 -4.70 -1.14 -2.32
CA ILE A 13 -4.38 -0.24 -1.21
C ILE A 13 -5.66 0.39 -0.63
N ALA A 14 -6.55 0.91 -1.49
CA ALA A 14 -7.81 1.49 -1.05
C ALA A 14 -8.71 0.45 -0.36
N ALA A 15 -8.83 -0.74 -0.94
CA ALA A 15 -9.58 -1.86 -0.37
C ALA A 15 -9.01 -2.30 0.98
N ALA A 16 -7.68 -2.29 1.15
CA ALA A 16 -7.05 -2.59 2.44
C ALA A 16 -7.48 -1.59 3.52
N ILE A 17 -7.44 -0.28 3.23
CA ILE A 17 -7.88 0.76 4.17
C ILE A 17 -9.36 0.57 4.53
N VAL A 18 -10.22 0.37 3.52
CA VAL A 18 -11.66 0.16 3.72
C VAL A 18 -11.95 -1.13 4.50
N SER A 19 -11.23 -2.22 4.21
CA SER A 19 -11.37 -3.47 4.94
C SER A 19 -11.00 -3.34 6.43
N GLY A 20 -10.17 -2.36 6.79
CA GLY A 20 -9.85 -2.02 8.17
C GLY A 20 -11.09 -1.74 9.03
N PHE A 21 -12.15 -1.14 8.48
CA PHE A 21 -13.42 -0.91 9.19
C PHE A 21 -14.20 -2.21 9.48
N PHE A 22 -14.01 -3.22 8.64
CA PHE A 22 -14.76 -4.48 8.71
C PHE A 22 -14.03 -5.57 9.48
N LEU A 23 -12.70 -5.49 9.56
CA LEU A 23 -11.84 -6.50 10.15
C LEU A 23 -11.44 -6.15 11.60
N PRO A 24 -11.29 -7.15 12.48
CA PRO A 24 -10.83 -6.91 13.84
C PRO A 24 -9.34 -6.54 13.86
N LEU A 25 -8.97 -5.68 14.80
CA LEU A 25 -7.62 -5.12 14.91
C LEU A 25 -6.47 -6.14 14.91
N PRO A 26 -6.55 -7.31 15.60
CA PRO A 26 -5.51 -8.32 15.54
C PRO A 26 -5.26 -8.85 14.12
N LEU A 27 -6.34 -9.00 13.32
CA LEU A 27 -6.25 -9.50 11.96
C LEU A 27 -5.68 -8.43 11.02
N VAL A 28 -6.05 -7.16 11.21
CA VAL A 28 -5.45 -6.03 10.49
C VAL A 28 -3.94 -5.93 10.75
N LEU A 29 -3.52 -6.05 12.01
CA LEU A 29 -2.10 -6.07 12.36
C LEU A 29 -1.38 -7.27 11.74
N ALA A 30 -1.98 -8.45 11.77
CA ALA A 30 -1.41 -9.65 11.13
C ALA A 30 -1.21 -9.46 9.62
N LEU A 31 -2.18 -8.85 8.92
CA LEU A 31 -2.07 -8.53 7.50
C LEU A 31 -0.97 -7.49 7.21
N ILE A 32 -0.83 -6.46 8.05
CA ILE A 32 0.25 -5.47 7.94
C ILE A 32 1.61 -6.14 8.11
N VAL A 33 1.76 -7.01 9.12
CA VAL A 33 3.01 -7.76 9.34
C VAL A 33 3.30 -8.70 8.18
N LEU A 34 2.30 -9.42 7.69
CA LEU A 34 2.43 -10.31 6.53
C LEU A 34 2.86 -9.52 5.28
N HIS A 35 2.28 -8.35 5.04
CA HIS A 35 2.66 -7.50 3.91
C HIS A 35 4.07 -6.94 4.07
N LYS A 36 4.49 -6.52 5.26
CA LYS A 36 5.89 -6.13 5.52
C LYS A 36 6.87 -7.28 5.28
N LEU A 37 6.51 -8.49 5.73
CA LEU A 37 7.32 -9.68 5.51
C LEU A 37 7.41 -9.98 4.01
N HIS A 38 6.30 -9.88 3.29
CA HIS A 38 6.23 -10.00 1.84
C HIS A 38 7.19 -9.02 1.15
N LEU A 39 7.12 -7.73 1.51
CA LEU A 39 8.04 -6.72 0.96
C LEU A 39 9.51 -7.02 1.28
N ARG A 40 9.81 -7.54 2.47
CA ARG A 40 11.17 -7.88 2.88
C ARG A 40 11.71 -9.12 2.16
N VAL A 41 10.88 -10.15 1.95
CA VAL A 41 11.27 -11.40 1.28
C VAL A 41 11.41 -11.20 -0.22
N PHE A 42 10.49 -10.46 -0.84
CA PHE A 42 10.47 -10.28 -2.29
C PHE A 42 11.18 -9.00 -2.77
N GLY A 43 11.63 -8.15 -1.84
CA GLY A 43 12.23 -6.83 -2.10
C GLY A 43 11.22 -5.77 -2.55
N ASP A 44 10.11 -6.20 -3.15
CA ASP A 44 9.06 -5.38 -3.74
C ASP A 44 7.70 -6.11 -3.64
N CYS A 45 6.61 -5.34 -3.72
CA CYS A 45 5.27 -5.93 -3.87
C CYS A 45 5.20 -6.72 -5.19
N ILE A 46 4.50 -7.87 -5.20
CA ILE A 46 4.35 -8.71 -6.41
C ILE A 46 3.88 -7.90 -7.61
N LEU A 47 2.92 -6.97 -7.40
CA LEU A 47 2.41 -6.12 -8.46
C LEU A 47 3.46 -5.13 -8.99
N THR A 48 4.39 -4.66 -8.16
CA THR A 48 5.52 -3.83 -8.58
C THR A 48 6.48 -4.64 -9.43
N ARG A 49 6.78 -5.88 -9.02
CA ARG A 49 7.66 -6.79 -9.77
C ARG A 49 7.07 -7.18 -11.12
N MET A 50 5.77 -7.44 -11.19
CA MET A 50 5.06 -7.68 -12.45
C MET A 50 5.10 -6.47 -13.39
N LYS A 51 4.95 -5.25 -12.87
CA LYS A 51 5.12 -4.02 -13.68
C LYS A 51 6.54 -3.84 -14.19
N ARG A 52 7.54 -4.15 -13.36
CA ARG A 52 8.96 -4.11 -13.77
C ARG A 52 9.24 -5.14 -14.86
N TYR A 53 8.68 -6.36 -14.74
CA TYR A 53 8.79 -7.39 -15.78
C TYR A 53 8.14 -6.97 -17.12
N HIS A 54 7.07 -6.18 -17.06
CA HIS A 54 6.41 -5.61 -18.25
C HIS A 54 7.01 -4.27 -18.71
N GLY A 55 8.17 -3.85 -18.20
CA GLY A 55 8.87 -2.63 -18.64
C GLY A 55 8.15 -1.32 -18.32
N THR A 56 7.14 -1.34 -17.43
CA THR A 56 6.34 -0.15 -17.10
C THR A 56 6.96 0.67 -15.96
N LEU A 57 7.98 0.14 -15.28
CA LEU A 57 8.59 0.71 -14.09
C LEU A 57 10.12 0.63 -14.18
N ALA A 58 10.83 1.68 -13.78
CA ALA A 58 12.28 1.67 -13.70
C ALA A 58 12.78 0.61 -12.69
N ALA A 59 14.01 0.11 -12.90
CA ALA A 59 14.56 -0.98 -12.10
C ALA A 59 14.78 -0.62 -10.61
N ASP A 60 14.90 0.67 -10.31
CA ASP A 60 15.21 1.27 -9.02
C ASP A 60 14.03 2.04 -8.39
N GLU A 61 12.90 2.16 -9.10
CA GLU A 61 11.75 2.93 -8.64
C GLU A 61 10.71 2.02 -7.96
N ASN A 62 10.24 2.44 -6.78
CA ASN A 62 9.17 1.79 -6.04
C ASN A 62 7.79 2.22 -6.59
N PHE A 63 6.78 1.38 -6.42
CA PHE A 63 5.41 1.70 -6.88
C PHE A 63 4.89 3.03 -6.33
N LEU A 64 5.17 3.34 -5.06
CA LEU A 64 4.75 4.59 -4.42
C LEU A 64 5.44 5.82 -5.01
N GLN A 65 6.70 5.71 -5.42
CA GLN A 65 7.42 6.79 -6.10
C GLN A 65 6.81 7.04 -7.48
N TYR A 66 6.56 5.96 -8.24
CA TYR A 66 5.89 6.04 -9.53
C TYR A 66 4.47 6.61 -9.43
N ALA A 67 3.70 6.19 -8.42
CA ALA A 67 2.35 6.71 -8.20
C ALA A 67 2.38 8.19 -7.82
N ALA A 68 3.31 8.62 -6.97
CA ALA A 68 3.47 10.03 -6.60
C ALA A 68 3.87 10.89 -7.81
N ARG A 69 4.82 10.42 -8.63
CA ARG A 69 5.20 11.09 -9.86
C ARG A 69 4.05 11.17 -10.86
N ARG A 70 3.25 10.10 -10.98
CA ARG A 70 2.10 10.06 -11.91
C ARG A 70 0.93 10.92 -11.47
N PHE A 71 0.61 10.98 -10.17
CA PHE A 71 -0.55 11.71 -9.67
C PHE A 71 -0.26 13.17 -9.30
N PHE A 72 0.92 13.43 -8.74
CA PHE A 72 1.27 14.73 -8.18
C PHE A 72 2.46 15.39 -8.89
N SER A 73 3.07 14.72 -9.86
CA SER A 73 4.31 15.17 -10.51
C SER A 73 5.43 15.45 -9.51
N VAL A 74 5.43 14.72 -8.38
CA VAL A 74 6.43 14.85 -7.32
C VAL A 74 7.37 13.64 -7.34
N ASP A 75 8.67 13.93 -7.32
CA ASP A 75 9.72 12.92 -7.15
C ASP A 75 9.87 12.56 -5.67
N LEU A 76 9.33 11.40 -5.28
CA LEU A 76 9.46 10.92 -3.92
C LEU A 76 10.81 10.21 -3.72
N SER A 77 11.55 10.59 -2.68
CA SER A 77 12.72 9.81 -2.23
C SER A 77 12.30 8.45 -1.67
N VAL A 78 13.24 7.50 -1.59
CA VAL A 78 13.00 6.16 -1.01
C VAL A 78 12.41 6.27 0.41
N ARG A 79 12.99 7.15 1.24
CA ARG A 79 12.47 7.42 2.59
C ARG A 79 11.06 8.02 2.58
N GLY A 80 10.79 8.91 1.61
CA GLY A 80 9.45 9.45 1.40
C GLY A 80 8.42 8.36 1.11
N SER A 81 8.80 7.37 0.29
CA SER A 81 7.92 6.25 -0.02
C SER A 81 7.65 5.36 1.20
N ASP A 82 8.64 5.18 2.08
CA ASP A 82 8.45 4.48 3.34
C ASP A 82 7.46 5.21 4.25
N TYR A 83 7.56 6.54 4.37
CA TYR A 83 6.61 7.32 5.18
C TYR A 83 5.16 7.20 4.67
N VAL A 84 4.95 7.23 3.35
CA VAL A 84 3.61 7.04 2.79
C VAL A 84 3.11 5.62 3.08
N ASN A 85 3.98 4.61 3.01
CA ASN A 85 3.63 3.24 3.33
C ASN A 85 3.24 3.08 4.81
N TYR A 86 4.00 3.70 5.73
CA TYR A 86 3.63 3.80 7.15
C TYR A 86 2.29 4.53 7.34
N GLY A 87 2.04 5.60 6.57
CA GLY A 87 0.78 6.33 6.57
C GLY A 87 -0.41 5.44 6.18
N ILE A 88 -0.26 4.60 5.15
CA ILE A 88 -1.30 3.64 4.74
C ILE A 88 -1.59 2.63 5.85
N TYR A 89 -0.54 2.09 6.50
CA TYR A 89 -0.74 1.16 7.63
C TYR A 89 -1.41 1.85 8.82
N ALA A 90 -0.98 3.06 9.15
CA ALA A 90 -1.57 3.86 10.22
C ALA A 90 -3.05 4.15 9.92
N ALA A 91 -3.38 4.57 8.70
CA ALA A 91 -4.76 4.80 8.27
C ALA A 91 -5.62 3.53 8.40
N THR A 92 -5.10 2.39 7.97
CA THR A 92 -5.80 1.10 8.07
C THR A 92 -6.01 0.68 9.53
N ALA A 93 -5.00 0.87 10.40
CA ALA A 93 -5.10 0.57 11.82
C ALA A 93 -6.09 1.53 12.53
N CYS A 94 -6.04 2.83 12.20
CA CYS A 94 -6.98 3.83 12.70
C CYS A 94 -8.42 3.52 12.28
N ALA A 95 -8.65 3.09 11.03
CA ALA A 95 -9.96 2.67 10.55
C ALA A 95 -10.51 1.49 11.37
N SER A 96 -9.66 0.53 11.72
CA SER A 96 -10.03 -0.59 12.59
C SER A 96 -10.28 -0.16 14.04
N LEU A 97 -9.49 0.78 14.58
CA LEU A 97 -9.72 1.36 15.90
C LEU A 97 -11.02 2.16 15.99
N LEU A 98 -11.36 2.92 14.95
CA LEU A 98 -12.60 3.71 14.87
C LEU A 98 -13.84 2.83 15.01
N ARG A 99 -13.81 1.59 14.51
CA ARG A 99 -14.88 0.60 14.70
C ARG A 99 -15.13 0.27 16.18
N HIS A 100 -14.08 0.31 17.00
CA HIS A 100 -14.14 -0.03 18.43
C HIS A 100 -14.47 1.18 19.32
N LEU A 101 -14.61 2.39 18.77
CA LEU A 101 -15.06 3.55 19.53
C LEU A 101 -16.59 3.45 19.75
N PRO A 102 -17.07 3.48 21.01
CA PRO A 102 -18.48 3.26 21.34
C PRO A 102 -19.43 4.40 20.95
N PHE A 103 -19.00 5.37 20.13
CA PHE A 103 -19.72 6.62 19.84
C PHE A 103 -20.26 6.74 18.42
N LEU A 104 -20.17 5.70 17.58
CA LEU A 104 -20.51 5.78 16.14
C LEU A 104 -21.55 4.74 15.65
N TRP A 105 -22.36 4.18 16.55
CA TRP A 105 -23.48 3.29 16.18
C TRP A 105 -24.80 3.80 16.75
#